data_AF-A0A940R6X1-F1
#
_entry.id   AF-A0A940R6X1-F1
#
_cell.length_a   1.000
_cell.length_b   1.000
_cell.length_c   1.000
_cell.angle_alpha   90.00
_cell.angle_beta   90.00
_cell.angle_gamma   90.00
#
_symmetry.space_group_name_H-M   'P 1'
#
loop_
_entity.id
_entity.type
_entity.pdbx_description
1 polymer ?
#
loop_
_entity_poly.entity_id
_entity_poly.type
_entity_poly.pdbx_seq_one_letter_code
_entity_poly.pdbx_strand_id
1 'polypeptide(L)'
;MSKRALASWLMAAATATAASTAWGVGALAVGSCGAYGTSYGHDYVDGARRSALRRCGDYDCDVVLTIRNECAAFANSVDDSCGPRGWAYAQSRREAENLAMDFCYRYGGDRCRVRAWVCDDHG
;
A
#
# COMPACT_ATOMS: atom_id res chain seq x y z
N MET A 1 -5.16 6.73 -72.86
CA MET A 1 -4.73 5.49 -72.16
C MET A 1 -4.72 5.79 -70.67
N SER A 2 -5.70 5.26 -69.93
CA SER A 2 -6.02 5.66 -68.55
C SER A 2 -5.26 4.80 -67.53
N LYS A 3 -4.61 5.46 -66.57
CA LYS A 3 -3.90 4.85 -65.44
C LYS A 3 -4.92 4.28 -64.45
N ARG A 4 -4.78 3.03 -64.02
CA ARG A 4 -5.52 2.48 -62.88
C ARG A 4 -4.54 2.14 -61.77
N ALA A 5 -4.47 3.02 -60.77
CA ALA A 5 -3.86 2.74 -59.48
C ALA A 5 -4.87 1.95 -58.63
N LEU A 6 -4.46 0.79 -58.11
CA LEU A 6 -5.24 0.01 -57.16
C LEU A 6 -4.84 0.45 -55.76
N ALA A 7 -5.76 1.09 -55.04
CA ALA A 7 -5.59 1.47 -53.64
C ALA A 7 -6.14 0.35 -52.74
N SER A 8 -5.26 -0.39 -52.08
CA SER A 8 -5.62 -1.39 -51.08
C SER A 8 -5.87 -0.71 -49.73
N TRP A 9 -7.10 -0.82 -49.22
CA TRP A 9 -7.47 -0.36 -47.88
C TRP A 9 -7.27 -1.48 -46.86
N LEU A 10 -6.32 -1.31 -45.94
CA LEU A 10 -6.16 -2.14 -44.74
C LEU A 10 -7.04 -1.55 -43.63
N MET A 11 -8.10 -2.27 -43.22
CA MET A 11 -8.87 -1.93 -42.01
C MET A 11 -8.11 -2.44 -40.78
N ALA A 12 -7.60 -1.51 -39.96
CA ALA A 12 -7.08 -1.83 -38.64
C ALA A 12 -8.25 -1.92 -37.63
N ALA A 13 -8.50 -3.11 -37.08
CA ALA A 13 -9.45 -3.28 -35.99
C ALA A 13 -8.80 -2.87 -34.66
N ALA A 14 -9.25 -1.76 -34.07
CA ALA A 14 -8.81 -1.32 -32.75
C ALA A 14 -9.56 -2.10 -31.66
N THR A 15 -8.88 -3.01 -30.95
CA THR A 15 -9.41 -3.65 -29.74
C THR A 15 -9.23 -2.71 -28.55
N ALA A 16 -10.32 -2.10 -28.08
CA ALA A 16 -10.33 -1.33 -26.85
C ALA A 16 -10.26 -2.28 -25.64
N THR A 17 -9.12 -2.32 -24.96
CA THR A 17 -9.00 -2.99 -23.66
C THR A 17 -9.61 -2.10 -22.59
N ALA A 18 -10.77 -2.49 -22.06
CA ALA A 18 -11.35 -1.87 -20.88
C ALA A 18 -10.37 -2.05 -19.70
N ALA A 19 -9.95 -0.94 -19.09
CA ALA A 19 -9.16 -0.98 -17.87
C ALA A 19 -10.07 -1.44 -16.72
N SER A 20 -9.87 -2.66 -16.24
CA SER A 20 -10.52 -3.15 -15.03
C SER A 20 -9.99 -2.39 -13.82
N THR A 21 -10.87 -1.64 -13.14
CA THR A 21 -10.62 -1.10 -11.80
C THR A 21 -10.66 -2.26 -10.81
N ALA A 22 -9.55 -2.98 -10.70
CA ALA A 22 -9.44 -4.06 -9.74
C ALA A 22 -9.25 -3.44 -8.35
N TRP A 23 -10.32 -3.44 -7.54
CA TRP A 23 -10.21 -3.12 -6.12
C TRP A 23 -9.20 -4.07 -5.48
N GLY A 24 -8.09 -3.50 -5.00
CA GLY A 24 -7.08 -4.27 -4.31
C GLY A 24 -7.49 -4.58 -2.86
N VAL A 25 -6.56 -5.23 -2.17
CA VAL A 25 -6.52 -5.29 -0.71
C VAL A 25 -5.09 -5.02 -0.30
N GLY A 26 -4.93 -4.10 0.64
CA GLY A 26 -3.69 -3.83 1.31
C GLY A 26 -3.64 -4.39 2.73
N ALA A 27 -2.42 -4.53 3.25
CA ALA A 27 -2.19 -4.88 4.64
C ALA A 27 -0.89 -4.27 5.15
N LEU A 28 -0.87 -3.95 6.44
CA LEU A 28 0.31 -3.53 7.19
C LEU A 28 0.50 -4.49 8.36
N ALA A 29 1.69 -5.07 8.43
CA ALA A 29 2.18 -5.84 9.56
C ALA A 29 3.26 -5.05 10.30
N VAL A 30 3.28 -5.18 11.62
CA VAL A 30 4.26 -4.54 12.51
C VAL A 30 4.75 -5.59 13.49
N GLY A 31 6.05 -5.58 13.78
CA GLY A 31 6.67 -6.46 14.74
C GLY A 31 7.61 -5.75 15.72
N SER A 32 8.41 -6.54 16.43
CA SER A 32 9.37 -6.04 17.43
C SER A 32 10.35 -5.02 16.84
N CYS A 33 10.77 -4.04 17.64
CA CYS A 33 11.89 -3.15 17.34
C CYS A 33 11.85 -2.43 15.99
N GLY A 34 10.65 -2.09 15.51
CA GLY A 34 10.46 -1.33 14.28
C GLY A 34 10.40 -2.21 13.03
N ALA A 35 10.30 -3.53 13.17
CA ALA A 35 9.96 -4.42 12.07
C ALA A 35 8.58 -4.06 11.51
N TYR A 36 8.46 -4.04 10.19
CA TYR A 36 7.20 -3.79 9.51
C TYR A 36 7.19 -4.45 8.13
N GLY A 37 6.01 -4.75 7.61
CA GLY A 37 5.82 -5.21 6.25
C GLY A 37 4.51 -4.70 5.67
N THR A 38 4.51 -4.35 4.39
CA THR A 38 3.33 -3.86 3.68
C THR A 38 3.00 -4.69 2.47
N SER A 39 1.74 -4.72 2.06
CA SER A 39 1.29 -5.30 0.79
C SER A 39 0.07 -4.54 0.28
N TYR A 40 -0.17 -4.59 -1.03
CA TYR A 40 -1.29 -3.95 -1.72
C TYR A 40 -1.63 -4.71 -3.00
N GLY A 41 -2.79 -4.41 -3.61
CA GLY A 41 -3.16 -4.95 -4.92
C GLY A 41 -3.46 -6.45 -4.92
N HIS A 42 -3.87 -7.01 -3.78
CA HIS A 42 -4.30 -8.40 -3.70
C HIS A 42 -5.81 -8.54 -3.89
N ASP A 43 -6.25 -9.55 -4.64
CA ASP A 43 -7.68 -9.84 -4.83
C ASP A 43 -8.41 -10.20 -3.51
N TYR A 44 -7.67 -10.76 -2.54
CA TYR A 44 -8.20 -11.28 -1.28
C TYR A 44 -7.35 -10.88 -0.08
N VAL A 45 -8.04 -10.68 1.06
CA VAL A 45 -7.45 -10.31 2.36
C VAL A 45 -6.31 -11.23 2.76
N ASP A 46 -6.49 -12.54 2.66
CA ASP A 46 -5.46 -13.49 3.08
C ASP A 46 -4.16 -13.38 2.27
N GLY A 47 -4.27 -13.04 0.99
CA GLY A 47 -3.12 -12.77 0.13
C GLY A 47 -2.32 -11.57 0.64
N ALA A 48 -3.01 -10.46 0.92
CA ALA A 48 -2.40 -9.25 1.50
C ALA A 48 -1.76 -9.54 2.86
N ARG A 49 -2.52 -10.11 3.80
CA ARG A 49 -2.04 -10.41 5.15
C ARG A 49 -0.78 -11.27 5.15
N ARG A 50 -0.77 -12.39 4.42
CA ARG A 50 0.42 -13.25 4.32
C ARG A 50 1.60 -12.52 3.67
N SER A 51 1.34 -11.69 2.66
CA SER A 51 2.37 -10.90 1.97
C SER A 51 2.98 -9.81 2.83
N ALA A 52 2.19 -9.14 3.67
CA ALA A 52 2.66 -8.17 4.65
C ALA A 52 3.49 -8.85 5.75
N LEU A 53 3.01 -9.98 6.29
CA LEU A 53 3.75 -10.77 7.28
C LEU A 53 5.12 -11.23 6.76
N ARG A 54 5.17 -11.84 5.57
CA ARG A 54 6.45 -12.25 4.95
C ARG A 54 7.43 -11.10 4.75
N ARG A 55 6.94 -9.89 4.47
CA ARG A 55 7.80 -8.71 4.30
C ARG A 55 8.24 -8.11 5.64
N CYS A 56 7.49 -8.38 6.71
CA CYS A 56 7.83 -7.94 8.05
C CYS A 56 8.97 -8.75 8.66
N GLY A 57 8.95 -10.08 8.48
CA GLY A 57 9.98 -10.99 8.95
C GLY A 57 9.40 -12.30 9.49
N ASP A 58 10.28 -13.21 9.93
CA ASP A 58 9.90 -14.58 10.27
C ASP A 58 9.36 -14.76 11.71
N TYR A 59 9.61 -13.81 12.62
CA TYR A 59 9.21 -13.90 14.03
C TYR A 59 8.74 -12.53 14.55
N ASP A 60 7.74 -12.53 15.44
CA ASP A 60 7.16 -11.36 16.14
C ASP A 60 6.41 -10.31 15.31
N CYS A 61 5.90 -10.67 14.13
CA CYS A 61 5.09 -9.76 13.32
C CYS A 61 3.59 -10.11 13.37
N ASP A 62 2.76 -9.09 13.57
CA ASP A 62 1.30 -9.19 13.50
C ASP A 62 0.75 -8.26 12.43
N VAL A 63 -0.29 -8.70 11.73
CA VAL A 63 -1.06 -7.80 10.87
C VAL A 63 -1.87 -6.86 11.76
N VAL A 64 -1.48 -5.59 11.76
CA VAL A 64 -2.16 -4.55 12.54
C VAL A 64 -3.27 -3.86 11.75
N LEU A 65 -3.18 -3.83 10.42
CA LEU A 65 -4.20 -3.23 9.55
C LEU A 65 -4.39 -4.03 8.26
N THR A 66 -5.63 -4.09 7.79
CA THR A 66 -6.02 -4.53 6.44
C THR A 66 -6.88 -3.41 5.85
N ILE A 67 -6.56 -2.96 4.65
CA ILE A 67 -7.13 -1.75 4.02
C ILE A 67 -7.72 -2.09 2.65
N ARG A 68 -8.74 -1.32 2.25
CA ARG A 68 -9.36 -1.36 0.91
C ARG A 68 -9.71 0.07 0.50
N ASN A 69 -9.19 0.55 -0.62
CA ASN A 69 -9.38 1.94 -1.07
C ASN A 69 -8.97 2.97 0.00
N GLU A 70 -7.89 2.69 0.73
CA GLU A 70 -7.39 3.47 1.86
C GLU A 70 -5.86 3.39 1.90
N CYS A 71 -5.24 4.23 2.71
CA CYS A 71 -3.84 4.13 3.08
C CYS A 71 -3.67 3.71 4.53
N ALA A 72 -2.62 2.95 4.81
CA ALA A 72 -2.10 2.70 6.15
C ALA A 72 -0.69 3.27 6.28
N ALA A 73 -0.32 3.66 7.50
CA ALA A 73 1.04 4.09 7.82
C ALA A 73 1.49 3.56 9.18
N PHE A 74 2.81 3.45 9.35
CA PHE A 74 3.50 3.06 10.57
C PHE A 74 4.57 4.10 10.91
N ALA A 75 4.62 4.50 12.17
CA ALA A 75 5.64 5.38 12.72
C ALA A 75 6.19 4.83 14.04
N ASN A 76 7.47 5.07 14.31
CA ASN A 76 8.10 4.78 15.61
C ASN A 76 9.16 5.85 15.93
N SER A 77 9.65 5.85 17.16
CA SER A 77 10.76 6.72 17.56
C SER A 77 12.04 6.36 16.78
N VAL A 78 12.75 7.39 16.31
CA VAL A 78 14.01 7.19 15.56
C VAL A 78 15.18 6.78 16.44
N ASP A 79 15.18 7.18 17.71
CA ASP A 79 16.27 6.91 18.65
C ASP A 79 16.08 5.58 19.40
N ASP A 80 14.83 5.09 19.46
CA ASP A 80 14.48 3.80 20.03
C ASP A 80 13.44 3.10 19.15
N SER A 81 13.90 2.20 18.28
CA SER A 81 13.00 1.49 17.38
C SER A 81 12.13 0.46 18.10
N CYS A 82 12.50 0.04 19.31
CA CYS A 82 11.73 -0.83 20.20
C CYS A 82 10.77 -0.05 21.10
N GLY A 83 10.89 1.28 21.12
CA GLY A 83 10.11 2.17 21.94
C GLY A 83 8.72 2.48 21.37
N PRO A 84 8.16 3.64 21.74
CA PRO A 84 6.83 4.07 21.32
C PRO A 84 6.63 4.03 19.80
N ARG A 85 5.46 3.56 19.40
CA ARG A 85 5.10 3.33 18.01
C ARG A 85 3.61 3.55 17.79
N GLY A 86 3.24 3.87 16.56
CA GLY A 86 1.87 4.11 16.15
C GLY A 86 1.64 3.65 14.72
N TRP A 87 0.41 3.23 14.44
CA TRP A 87 -0.07 2.94 13.09
C TRP A 87 -1.49 3.44 12.96
N ALA A 88 -1.87 3.79 11.74
CA ALA A 88 -3.22 4.26 11.43
C ALA A 88 -3.54 3.98 9.97
N TYR A 89 -4.83 3.98 9.65
CA TYR A 89 -5.30 4.07 8.28
C TYR A 89 -6.15 5.33 8.08
N ALA A 90 -6.20 5.82 6.85
CA ALA A 90 -7.03 6.94 6.44
C ALA A 90 -7.28 6.91 4.94
N GLN A 91 -8.16 7.79 4.46
CA GLN A 91 -8.53 7.90 3.04
C GLN A 91 -7.38 8.45 2.17
N SER A 92 -6.41 9.15 2.76
CA SER A 92 -5.24 9.64 2.03
C SER A 92 -3.95 9.27 2.74
N ARG A 93 -2.88 9.12 1.97
CA ARG A 93 -1.53 8.85 2.52
C ARG A 93 -1.14 9.83 3.61
N ARG A 94 -1.30 11.14 3.36
CA ARG A 94 -0.88 12.20 4.28
C ARG A 94 -1.59 12.10 5.62
N GLU A 95 -2.88 11.81 5.60
CA GLU A 95 -3.67 11.67 6.83
C GLU A 95 -3.27 10.41 7.60
N ALA A 96 -3.07 9.28 6.93
CA ALA A 96 -2.60 8.06 7.56
C ALA A 96 -1.22 8.26 8.23
N GLU A 97 -0.29 8.92 7.52
CA GLU A 97 1.03 9.27 8.03
C GLU A 97 0.95 10.17 9.27
N ASN A 98 0.13 11.22 9.24
CA ASN A 98 -0.06 12.12 10.38
C ASN A 98 -0.66 11.39 11.59
N LEU A 99 -1.70 10.57 11.39
CA LEU A 99 -2.33 9.80 12.47
C LEU A 99 -1.37 8.78 13.09
N ALA A 100 -0.56 8.10 12.26
CA ALA A 100 0.45 7.16 12.77
C ALA A 100 1.48 7.88 13.65
N MET A 101 1.91 9.08 13.24
CA MET A 101 2.79 9.94 14.02
C MET A 101 2.14 10.38 15.33
N ASP A 102 0.90 10.86 15.29
CA ASP A 102 0.14 11.28 16.47
C ASP A 102 0.01 10.14 17.50
N PHE A 103 -0.26 8.92 17.05
CA PHE A 103 -0.28 7.75 17.93
C PHE A 103 1.10 7.48 18.52
N CYS A 104 2.18 7.53 17.72
CA CYS A 104 3.53 7.36 18.23
C CYS A 104 3.87 8.37 19.35
N TYR A 105 3.54 9.66 19.14
CA TYR A 105 3.74 10.70 20.16
C TYR A 105 2.85 10.47 21.39
N ARG A 106 1.58 10.10 21.20
CA ARG A 106 0.65 9.81 22.30
C ARG A 106 1.11 8.67 23.19
N TYR A 107 1.80 7.69 22.62
CA TYR A 107 2.37 6.56 23.37
C TYR A 107 3.76 6.84 23.96
N GLY A 108 4.18 8.10 24.01
CA GLY A 108 5.39 8.54 24.70
C GLY A 108 6.61 8.70 23.80
N GLY A 109 6.45 8.62 22.48
CA GLY A 109 7.52 8.92 21.54
C GLY A 109 7.84 10.41 21.55
N ASP A 110 9.09 10.76 21.36
CA ASP A 110 9.62 12.13 21.37
C ASP A 110 10.16 12.55 20.00
N ARG A 111 10.69 11.58 19.24
CA ARG A 111 11.20 11.75 17.88
C ARG A 111 10.60 10.71 16.94
N CYS A 112 9.28 10.72 16.83
CA CYS A 112 8.55 9.84 15.92
C CYS A 112 8.89 10.15 14.45
N ARG A 113 8.91 9.11 13.61
CA ARG A 113 9.00 9.23 12.16
C ARG A 113 8.25 8.10 11.47
N VAL A 114 7.56 8.43 10.38
CA VAL A 114 6.96 7.44 9.48
C VAL A 114 8.06 6.53 8.91
N ARG A 115 7.92 5.22 9.12
CA ARG A 115 8.82 4.19 8.60
C ARG A 115 8.26 3.50 7.38
N ALA A 116 6.93 3.41 7.31
CA ALA A 116 6.24 2.74 6.23
C ALA A 116 4.88 3.37 5.98
N TRP A 117 4.43 3.28 4.74
CA TRP A 117 3.06 3.55 4.34
C TRP A 117 2.73 2.65 3.16
N VAL A 118 1.44 2.41 2.96
CA VAL A 118 0.92 1.66 1.82
C VAL A 118 -0.48 2.15 1.53
N CYS A 119 -0.81 2.31 0.26
CA CYS A 119 -2.15 2.62 -0.19
C CYS A 119 -2.61 1.50 -1.10
N ASP A 120 -3.88 1.15 -0.96
CA ASP A 120 -4.53 0.17 -1.82
C ASP A 120 -5.62 0.90 -2.60
N ASP A 121 -5.47 0.88 -3.93
CA ASP A 121 -6.11 1.68 -4.99
C ASP A 121 -6.86 2.97 -4.56
N HIS A 122 -6.38 4.12 -5.03
CA HIS A 122 -6.88 5.51 -4.77
C HIS A 122 -6.49 6.23 -3.46
N GLY A 123 -5.57 5.70 -2.66
CA GLY A 123 -5.08 6.39 -1.44
C GLY A 123 -3.88 7.33 -1.64
#